data_AF-A0A6A7LIU7-F1
#
_entry.id   AF-A0A6A7LIU7-F1
#
_cell.length_a   1.000
_cell.length_b   1.000
_cell.length_c   1.000
_cell.angle_alpha   90.00
_cell.angle_beta   90.00
_cell.angle_gamma   90.00
#
_symmetry.space_group_name_H-M   'P 1'
#
loop_
_entity.id
_entity.type
_entity.pdbx_description
1 polymer ?
#
loop_
_entity_poly.entity_id
_entity_poly.type
_entity_poly.pdbx_seq_one_letter_code
_entity_poly.pdbx_strand_id
1 'polypeptide(L)'
;MSILDIGTGFGKYGVLCREYLELWDGRHDYSQFLRRIDGVEVFGDYITPLHKFVYNNIYISDIMEVLDKIESRYDLVLLIDVLEHFDKHQGENLLHKILRKNDGILISTPKKPSSQKDAFNNVYETHRSKWTKSDLSSLAPNLFINDRVSHIAYLGNDGNVTRLKRKLRLKEVSKIPGMSFTMNRVDRLIKKVNRMRNIIK
;
A
#
# COMPACT_ATOMS: atom_id res chain seq x y z
N MET A 1 -2.44 12.23 1.33
CA MET A 1 -2.33 10.78 1.22
C MET A 1 -3.74 10.23 1.08
N SER A 2 -3.95 9.53 -0.02
CA SER A 2 -5.17 8.87 -0.45
C SER A 2 -4.84 7.42 -0.77
N ILE A 3 -5.72 6.50 -0.40
CA ILE A 3 -5.50 5.06 -0.51
C ILE A 3 -6.65 4.41 -1.29
N LEU A 4 -6.28 3.48 -2.17
CA LEU A 4 -7.20 2.50 -2.74
C LEU A 4 -6.79 1.11 -2.23
N ASP A 5 -7.69 0.45 -1.50
CA ASP A 5 -7.48 -0.89 -0.96
C ASP A 5 -8.23 -1.92 -1.81
N ILE A 6 -7.50 -2.68 -2.62
CA ILE A 6 -8.09 -3.67 -3.54
C ILE A 6 -8.07 -5.03 -2.85
N GLY A 7 -9.23 -5.71 -2.83
CA GLY A 7 -9.44 -6.94 -2.07
C GLY A 7 -9.52 -6.64 -0.57
N THR A 8 -10.46 -5.78 -0.18
CA THR A 8 -10.56 -5.34 1.22
C THR A 8 -10.81 -6.49 2.20
N GLY A 9 -11.34 -7.62 1.72
CA GLY A 9 -11.67 -8.78 2.52
C GLY A 9 -12.59 -8.36 3.67
N PHE A 10 -12.15 -8.60 4.90
CA PHE A 10 -12.87 -8.21 6.11
C PHE A 10 -12.66 -6.75 6.57
N GLY A 11 -12.01 -5.89 5.78
CA GLY A 11 -11.84 -4.46 6.07
C GLY A 11 -10.65 -4.11 6.98
N LYS A 12 -9.75 -5.08 7.22
CA LYS A 12 -8.58 -4.95 8.09
C LYS A 12 -7.68 -3.77 7.74
N TYR A 13 -7.37 -3.59 6.46
CA TYR A 13 -6.48 -2.52 6.02
C TYR A 13 -7.16 -1.15 6.03
N GLY A 14 -8.48 -1.07 5.85
CA GLY A 14 -9.25 0.15 6.08
C GLY A 14 -9.10 0.66 7.52
N VAL A 15 -9.27 -0.22 8.52
CA VAL A 15 -9.05 0.10 9.94
C VAL A 15 -7.62 0.57 10.18
N LEU A 16 -6.63 -0.17 9.69
CA LEU A 16 -5.21 0.17 9.86
C LEU A 16 -4.89 1.54 9.24
N CYS A 17 -5.41 1.82 8.05
CA CYS A 17 -5.21 3.10 7.39
C CYS A 17 -5.84 4.25 8.19
N ARG A 18 -7.04 4.05 8.75
CA ARG A 18 -7.68 5.04 9.62
C ARG A 18 -6.85 5.32 10.87
N GLU A 19 -6.37 4.28 11.54
CA GLU A 19 -5.48 4.44 12.68
C GLU A 19 -4.25 5.27 12.30
N TYR A 20 -3.43 4.79 11.36
CA TYR A 20 -2.13 5.40 11.03
C TYR A 20 -2.23 6.75 10.34
N LEU A 21 -3.32 7.05 9.63
CA LEU A 21 -3.43 8.29 8.85
C LEU A 21 -4.29 9.38 9.49
N GLU A 22 -5.21 9.01 10.39
CA GLU A 22 -6.10 9.97 11.06
C GLU A 22 -5.67 10.24 12.51
N LEU A 23 -5.12 9.26 13.24
CA LEU A 23 -4.76 9.44 14.66
C LEU A 23 -3.32 9.87 14.87
N TRP A 24 -2.39 9.32 14.09
CA TRP A 24 -0.96 9.57 14.23
C TRP A 24 -0.50 10.92 13.65
N ASP A 25 -1.43 11.75 13.16
CA ASP A 25 -1.15 13.15 12.80
C ASP A 25 -1.21 14.11 14.00
N GLY A 26 -1.61 13.61 15.19
CA GLY A 26 -1.64 14.34 16.44
C GLY A 26 -2.96 15.05 16.76
N ARG A 27 -3.98 14.95 15.90
CA ARG A 27 -5.33 15.50 16.18
C ARG A 27 -6.06 14.75 17.28
N HIS A 28 -5.79 13.45 17.40
CA HIS A 28 -6.48 12.52 18.31
C HIS A 28 -8.02 12.54 18.15
N ASP A 29 -8.52 12.95 16.99
CA ASP A 29 -9.95 12.98 16.66
C ASP A 29 -10.27 11.92 15.61
N TYR A 30 -10.94 10.85 16.05
CA TYR A 30 -11.35 9.75 15.19
C TYR A 30 -12.73 9.96 14.52
N SER A 31 -13.41 11.06 14.83
CA SER A 31 -14.74 11.37 14.29
C SER A 31 -14.67 12.04 12.91
N GLN A 32 -13.50 12.55 12.53
CA GLN A 32 -13.29 13.27 11.27
C GLN A 32 -12.19 12.65 10.41
N PHE A 33 -12.60 12.18 9.24
CA PHE A 33 -11.71 11.61 8.23
C PHE A 33 -11.25 12.66 7.24
N LEU A 34 -9.96 12.99 7.26
CA LEU A 34 -9.34 13.93 6.32
C LEU A 34 -8.77 13.24 5.09
N ARG A 35 -8.51 11.93 5.18
CA ARG A 35 -7.89 11.16 4.10
C ARG A 35 -8.96 10.37 3.35
N ARG A 36 -8.84 10.38 2.02
CA ARG A 36 -9.62 9.50 1.15
C ARG A 36 -9.05 8.09 1.23
N ILE A 37 -9.85 7.14 1.71
CA ILE A 37 -9.53 5.73 1.73
C ILE A 37 -10.72 5.02 1.08
N ASP A 38 -10.53 4.53 -0.13
CA ASP A 38 -11.55 3.80 -0.88
C ASP A 38 -11.18 2.32 -0.92
N GLY A 39 -12.18 1.45 -1.00
CA GLY A 39 -12.02 0.00 -1.02
C GLY A 39 -12.69 -0.63 -2.24
N VAL A 40 -12.13 -1.72 -2.74
CA VAL A 40 -12.75 -2.58 -3.78
C VAL A 40 -12.80 -4.01 -3.26
N GLU A 41 -13.97 -4.63 -3.34
CA GLU A 41 -14.17 -6.03 -2.96
C GLU A 41 -15.13 -6.68 -3.95
N VAL A 42 -14.73 -7.80 -4.52
CA VAL A 42 -15.58 -8.51 -5.49
C VAL A 42 -16.63 -9.36 -4.77
N PHE A 43 -16.31 -9.87 -3.58
CA PHE A 43 -17.20 -10.73 -2.81
C PHE A 43 -18.04 -9.94 -1.81
N GLY A 44 -19.25 -9.56 -2.24
CA GLY A 44 -20.16 -8.73 -1.47
C GLY A 44 -20.53 -9.26 -0.08
N ASP A 45 -20.49 -10.58 0.13
CA ASP A 45 -20.81 -11.20 1.42
C ASP A 45 -19.79 -10.89 2.53
N TYR A 46 -18.57 -10.45 2.18
CA TYR A 46 -17.61 -9.95 3.16
C TYR A 46 -17.93 -8.54 3.66
N ILE A 47 -18.82 -7.81 2.98
CA ILE A 47 -19.10 -6.42 3.31
C ILE A 47 -19.99 -6.32 4.54
N THR A 48 -19.47 -5.67 5.57
CA THR A 48 -20.17 -5.44 6.84
C THR A 48 -20.30 -3.94 7.11
N PRO A 49 -21.03 -3.51 8.18
CA PRO A 49 -21.03 -2.12 8.62
C PRO A 49 -19.63 -1.55 8.88
N LEU A 50 -18.65 -2.40 9.21
CA LEU A 50 -17.25 -1.97 9.38
C LEU A 50 -16.71 -1.31 8.11
N HIS A 51 -16.91 -1.93 6.94
CA HIS A 51 -16.44 -1.38 5.66
C HIS A 51 -17.04 -0.02 5.37
N LYS A 52 -18.36 0.12 5.59
CA LYS A 52 -19.09 1.38 5.41
C LYS A 52 -18.59 2.47 6.36
N PHE A 53 -18.07 2.09 7.52
CA PHE A 53 -17.47 3.02 8.45
C PHE A 53 -16.05 3.41 8.04
N VAL A 54 -15.18 2.46 7.68
CA VAL A 54 -13.74 2.76 7.48
C VAL A 54 -13.41 3.28 6.08
N TYR A 55 -14.16 2.91 5.03
CA TYR A 55 -13.92 3.39 3.67
C TYR A 55 -14.82 4.57 3.32
N ASN A 56 -14.28 5.59 2.65
CA ASN A 56 -15.06 6.68 2.09
C ASN A 56 -16.01 6.19 0.99
N ASN A 57 -15.52 5.28 0.14
CA ASN A 57 -16.30 4.55 -0.84
C ASN A 57 -15.89 3.07 -0.81
N ILE A 58 -16.86 2.16 -0.90
CA ILE A 58 -16.64 0.72 -1.07
C ILE A 58 -17.29 0.27 -2.38
N TYR A 59 -16.48 -0.14 -3.34
CA TYR A 59 -16.93 -0.65 -4.63
C TYR A 59 -17.07 -2.16 -4.55
N ILE A 60 -18.30 -2.66 -4.65
CA ILE A 60 -18.59 -4.09 -4.63
C ILE A 60 -18.59 -4.60 -6.08
N SER A 61 -17.40 -4.90 -6.62
CA SER A 61 -17.20 -5.23 -8.04
C SER A 61 -15.82 -5.86 -8.25
N ASP A 62 -15.64 -6.58 -9.36
CA ASP A 62 -14.32 -7.00 -9.82
C ASP A 62 -13.47 -5.76 -10.14
N ILE A 63 -12.25 -5.70 -9.61
CA ILE A 63 -11.32 -4.60 -9.84
C ILE A 63 -11.08 -4.34 -11.34
N MET A 64 -11.06 -5.40 -12.17
CA MET A 64 -10.84 -5.29 -13.60
C MET A 64 -11.95 -4.52 -14.32
N GLU A 65 -13.17 -4.50 -13.77
CA GLU A 65 -14.33 -3.82 -14.32
C GLU A 65 -14.49 -2.37 -13.82
N VAL A 66 -14.03 -2.10 -12.59
CA VAL A 66 -14.24 -0.81 -11.93
C VAL A 66 -13.01 0.11 -11.99
N LEU A 67 -11.80 -0.42 -12.15
CA LEU A 67 -10.56 0.37 -12.08
C LEU A 67 -10.55 1.55 -13.08
N ASP A 68 -11.06 1.35 -14.29
CA ASP A 68 -11.11 2.40 -15.31
C ASP A 68 -12.21 3.45 -15.00
N LYS A 69 -13.25 3.08 -14.26
CA LYS A 69 -14.37 3.94 -13.85
C LYS A 69 -14.05 4.83 -12.64
N ILE A 70 -13.09 4.43 -11.80
CA ILE A 70 -12.70 5.23 -10.62
C ILE A 70 -11.91 6.46 -11.08
N GLU A 71 -12.51 7.65 -11.11
CA GLU A 71 -11.82 8.85 -11.65
C GLU A 71 -10.65 9.34 -10.78
N SER A 72 -10.64 8.96 -9.51
CA SER A 72 -9.62 9.38 -8.55
C SER A 72 -8.26 8.73 -8.81
N ARG A 73 -7.19 9.52 -8.65
CA ARG A 73 -5.80 9.06 -8.56
C ARG A 73 -5.42 8.93 -7.08
N TYR A 74 -4.74 7.83 -6.73
CA TYR A 74 -4.34 7.54 -5.37
C TYR A 74 -2.83 7.68 -5.17
N ASP A 75 -2.45 8.16 -3.99
CA ASP A 75 -1.05 8.22 -3.56
C ASP A 75 -0.46 6.81 -3.33
N LEU A 76 -1.30 5.86 -2.93
CA LEU A 76 -0.93 4.47 -2.71
C LEU A 76 -2.10 3.53 -2.99
N VAL A 77 -1.84 2.47 -3.73
CA VAL A 77 -2.75 1.33 -3.89
C VAL A 77 -2.25 0.16 -3.08
N LEU A 78 -3.13 -0.49 -2.30
CA LEU A 78 -2.84 -1.72 -1.59
C LEU A 78 -3.36 -2.89 -2.43
N LEU A 79 -2.48 -3.86 -2.67
CA LEU A 79 -2.79 -5.11 -3.36
C LEU A 79 -2.19 -6.25 -2.55
N ILE A 80 -2.81 -6.55 -1.41
CA ILE A 80 -2.27 -7.41 -0.37
C ILE A 80 -3.02 -8.74 -0.36
N ASP A 81 -2.31 -9.81 -0.71
CA ASP A 81 -2.83 -11.19 -0.80
C ASP A 81 -4.03 -11.29 -1.77
N VAL A 82 -3.84 -10.66 -2.94
CA VAL A 82 -4.85 -10.54 -4.00
C VAL A 82 -4.28 -10.93 -5.36
N LEU A 83 -3.00 -10.64 -5.61
CA LEU A 83 -2.39 -10.77 -6.92
C LEU A 83 -2.31 -12.24 -7.39
N GLU A 84 -2.15 -13.18 -6.45
CA GLU A 84 -2.15 -14.63 -6.68
C GLU A 84 -3.50 -15.17 -7.16
N HIS A 85 -4.60 -14.43 -6.97
CA HIS A 85 -5.95 -14.83 -7.39
C HIS A 85 -6.21 -14.56 -8.88
N PHE A 86 -5.33 -13.83 -9.54
CA PHE A 86 -5.36 -13.60 -10.97
C PHE A 86 -4.49 -14.59 -11.71
N ASP A 87 -4.84 -14.92 -12.96
CA ASP A 87 -3.83 -15.50 -13.85
C ASP A 87 -2.71 -14.48 -14.15
N LYS A 88 -1.59 -14.97 -14.69
CA LYS A 88 -0.42 -14.12 -14.90
C LYS A 88 -0.69 -12.92 -15.80
N HIS A 89 -1.36 -13.13 -16.92
CA HIS A 89 -1.61 -12.08 -17.89
C HIS A 89 -2.59 -11.04 -17.35
N GLN A 90 -3.66 -11.49 -16.67
CA GLN A 90 -4.60 -10.60 -15.99
C GLN A 90 -3.91 -9.76 -14.91
N GLY A 91 -3.07 -10.39 -14.07
CA GLY A 91 -2.36 -9.70 -13.00
C GLY A 91 -1.34 -8.68 -13.53
N GLU A 92 -0.60 -9.00 -14.61
CA GLU A 92 0.29 -8.04 -15.28
C GLU A 92 -0.48 -6.83 -15.83
N ASN A 93 -1.60 -7.08 -16.50
CA ASN A 93 -2.46 -6.01 -17.01
C ASN A 93 -3.00 -5.13 -15.87
N LEU A 94 -3.44 -5.73 -14.77
CA LEU A 94 -3.90 -5.01 -13.58
C LEU A 94 -2.79 -4.10 -13.03
N LEU A 95 -1.60 -4.64 -12.80
CA LEU A 95 -0.47 -3.87 -12.27
C LEU A 95 -0.09 -2.71 -13.19
N HIS A 96 -0.06 -2.93 -14.51
CA HIS A 96 0.19 -1.87 -15.47
C HIS A 96 -0.89 -0.78 -15.46
N LYS A 97 -2.18 -1.15 -15.38
CA LYS A 97 -3.28 -0.17 -15.25
C LYS A 97 -3.14 0.66 -13.98
N ILE A 98 -2.86 0.02 -12.85
CA ILE A 98 -2.70 0.71 -11.56
C ILE A 98 -1.50 1.66 -11.60
N LEU A 99 -0.33 1.21 -12.08
CA LEU A 99 0.90 2.01 -12.15
C LEU A 99 0.79 3.22 -13.09
N ARG A 100 -0.01 3.13 -14.16
CA ARG A 100 -0.25 4.27 -15.05
C ARG A 100 -1.11 5.35 -14.40
N LYS A 101 -2.04 4.96 -13.53
CA LYS A 101 -3.07 5.85 -12.96
C LYS A 101 -2.68 6.41 -11.58
N ASN A 102 -1.83 5.72 -10.83
CA ASN A 102 -1.55 5.99 -9.41
C ASN A 102 -0.06 6.18 -9.13
N ASP A 103 0.26 6.71 -7.95
CA ASP A 103 1.65 7.07 -7.61
C ASP A 103 2.52 5.90 -7.14
N GLY A 104 1.88 4.82 -6.67
CA GLY A 104 2.55 3.58 -6.34
C GLY A 104 1.62 2.50 -5.80
N ILE A 105 2.14 1.30 -5.70
CA ILE A 105 1.44 0.10 -5.26
C ILE A 105 2.26 -0.58 -4.17
N LEU A 106 1.62 -0.94 -3.06
CA LEU A 106 2.17 -1.89 -2.09
C LEU A 106 1.55 -3.26 -2.35
N ILE A 107 2.41 -4.22 -2.70
CA ILE A 107 2.05 -5.58 -3.03
C ILE A 107 2.53 -6.51 -1.92
N SER A 108 1.65 -7.42 -1.49
CA SER A 108 2.00 -8.64 -0.76
C SER A 108 1.42 -9.82 -1.53
N THR A 109 2.23 -10.84 -1.77
CA THR A 109 1.77 -12.10 -2.38
C THR A 109 2.67 -13.25 -1.89
N PRO A 110 2.13 -14.45 -1.64
CA PRO A 110 2.89 -15.58 -1.12
C PRO A 110 4.01 -16.01 -2.08
N LYS A 111 5.20 -16.31 -1.56
CA LYS A 111 6.31 -16.85 -2.36
C LYS A 111 6.04 -18.26 -2.90
N LYS A 112 5.19 -19.00 -2.19
CA LYS A 112 4.80 -20.37 -2.48
C LYS A 112 3.28 -20.49 -2.23
N PRO A 113 2.43 -19.98 -3.14
CA PRO A 113 0.99 -20.17 -3.01
C PRO A 113 0.69 -21.68 -2.97
N SER A 114 -0.11 -22.11 -2.00
CA SER A 114 -0.68 -23.44 -1.97
C SER A 114 -1.66 -23.62 -3.12
N SER A 115 -1.97 -24.86 -3.51
CA SER A 115 -3.11 -25.17 -4.37
C SER A 115 -4.41 -24.96 -3.57
N GLN A 116 -4.76 -23.70 -3.34
CA GLN A 116 -5.98 -23.26 -2.69
C GLN A 116 -7.07 -23.09 -3.76
N LYS A 117 -8.19 -23.79 -3.57
CA LYS A 117 -9.44 -23.55 -4.33
C LYS A 117 -10.24 -22.45 -3.61
N ASP A 118 -11.56 -22.51 -3.65
CA ASP A 118 -12.43 -21.61 -2.90
C ASP A 118 -12.11 -21.64 -1.40
N ALA A 119 -11.97 -20.47 -0.80
CA ALA A 119 -11.88 -20.30 0.65
C ALA A 119 -13.13 -19.55 1.13
N PHE A 120 -13.73 -19.98 2.25
CA PHE A 120 -14.94 -19.35 2.81
C PHE A 120 -16.12 -19.24 1.82
N ASN A 121 -16.27 -20.21 0.91
CA ASN A 121 -17.25 -20.17 -0.20
C ASN A 121 -17.05 -18.99 -1.17
N ASN A 122 -15.87 -18.36 -1.17
CA ASN A 122 -15.50 -17.32 -2.11
C ASN A 122 -14.62 -17.91 -3.23
N VAL A 123 -15.18 -18.01 -4.43
CA VAL A 123 -14.48 -18.51 -5.63
C VAL A 123 -13.30 -17.62 -6.05
N TYR A 124 -13.33 -16.35 -5.63
CA TYR A 124 -12.28 -15.38 -5.94
C TYR A 124 -11.02 -15.55 -5.08
N GLU A 125 -11.04 -16.43 -4.07
CA GLU A 125 -9.86 -16.78 -3.24
C GLU A 125 -9.01 -17.92 -3.83
N THR A 126 -9.40 -18.42 -5.02
CA THR A 126 -8.64 -19.47 -5.68
C THR A 126 -7.29 -18.93 -6.13
N HIS A 127 -6.19 -19.57 -5.71
CA HIS A 127 -4.85 -19.23 -6.19
C HIS A 127 -4.66 -19.70 -7.64
N ARG A 128 -4.38 -18.76 -8.55
CA ARG A 128 -4.22 -19.01 -9.99
C ARG A 128 -2.79 -18.80 -10.49
N SER A 129 -2.00 -17.97 -9.80
CA SER A 129 -0.64 -17.67 -10.22
C SER A 129 0.33 -17.55 -9.05
N LYS A 130 1.62 -17.67 -9.37
CA LYS A 130 2.73 -17.41 -8.46
C LYS A 130 3.57 -16.28 -9.01
N TRP A 131 3.95 -15.34 -8.15
CA TRP A 131 4.79 -14.21 -8.53
C TRP A 131 6.18 -14.32 -7.94
N THR A 132 7.19 -13.93 -8.72
CA THR A 132 8.58 -13.85 -8.29
C THR A 132 9.00 -12.40 -8.08
N LYS A 133 10.12 -12.19 -7.37
CA LYS A 133 10.73 -10.86 -7.31
C LYS A 133 11.07 -10.32 -8.70
N SER A 134 11.50 -11.19 -9.62
CA SER A 134 11.85 -10.79 -10.98
C SER A 134 10.64 -10.19 -11.69
N ASP A 135 9.51 -10.90 -11.65
CA ASP A 135 8.24 -10.48 -12.27
C ASP A 135 7.79 -9.11 -11.78
N LEU A 136 7.91 -8.85 -10.47
CA LEU A 136 7.50 -7.57 -9.90
C LEU A 136 8.53 -6.47 -10.18
N SER A 137 9.82 -6.81 -10.16
CA SER A 137 10.89 -5.83 -10.30
C SER A 137 11.05 -5.28 -11.72
N SER A 138 10.58 -6.01 -12.73
CA SER A 138 10.60 -5.59 -14.13
C SER A 138 9.55 -4.53 -14.48
N LEU A 139 8.50 -4.36 -13.65
CA LEU A 139 7.35 -3.52 -13.96
C LEU A 139 7.58 -2.03 -13.71
N ALA A 140 8.34 -1.70 -12.67
CA ALA A 140 8.60 -0.33 -12.25
C ALA A 140 9.78 -0.25 -11.27
N PRO A 141 10.34 0.95 -11.03
CA PRO A 141 11.19 1.17 -9.89
C PRO A 141 10.56 0.63 -8.61
N ASN A 142 11.36 -0.08 -7.82
CA ASN A 142 10.84 -0.88 -6.73
C ASN A 142 11.73 -0.91 -5.48
N LEU A 143 11.08 -1.28 -4.38
CA LEU A 143 11.67 -1.54 -3.07
C LEU A 143 11.03 -2.81 -2.51
N PHE A 144 11.84 -3.77 -2.11
CA PHE A 144 11.38 -4.98 -1.43
C PHE A 144 11.65 -4.92 0.06
N ILE A 145 10.69 -5.39 0.84
CA ILE A 145 10.88 -5.70 2.26
C ILE A 145 11.21 -7.19 2.37
N ASN A 146 12.24 -7.51 3.16
CA ASN A 146 12.58 -8.90 3.40
C ASN A 146 11.55 -9.52 4.33
N ASP A 147 10.77 -10.45 3.80
CA ASP A 147 9.88 -11.30 4.56
C ASP A 147 10.17 -12.78 4.26
N ARG A 148 9.88 -13.69 5.18
CA ARG A 148 10.16 -15.13 4.98
C ARG A 148 9.12 -15.80 4.07
N VAL A 149 7.86 -15.39 4.17
CA VAL A 149 6.69 -16.06 3.59
C VAL A 149 6.22 -15.40 2.30
N SER A 150 6.24 -14.06 2.25
CA SER A 150 5.66 -13.28 1.17
C SER A 150 6.71 -12.46 0.41
N HIS A 151 6.39 -12.16 -0.85
CA HIS A 151 7.00 -11.07 -1.58
C HIS A 151 6.28 -9.79 -1.20
N ILE A 152 6.94 -8.94 -0.40
CA ILE A 152 6.44 -7.61 -0.05
C ILE A 152 7.20 -6.57 -0.84
N ALA A 153 6.51 -5.83 -1.70
CA ALA A 153 7.12 -4.89 -2.64
C ALA A 153 6.34 -3.58 -2.72
N TYR A 154 7.06 -2.47 -2.75
CA TYR A 154 6.54 -1.19 -3.22
C TYR A 154 7.03 -0.95 -4.65
N LEU A 155 6.11 -0.70 -5.57
CA LEU A 155 6.38 -0.33 -6.96
C LEU A 155 5.86 1.09 -7.19
N GLY A 156 6.64 1.95 -7.83
CA GLY A 156 6.25 3.34 -8.09
C GLY A 156 7.32 4.09 -8.88
N ASN A 157 7.29 5.42 -8.86
CA ASN A 157 8.33 6.22 -9.53
C ASN A 157 9.67 6.19 -8.77
N ASP A 158 10.77 6.44 -9.49
CA ASP A 158 12.14 6.44 -8.95
C ASP A 158 12.33 7.38 -7.76
N GLY A 159 11.68 8.55 -7.79
CA GLY A 159 11.76 9.54 -6.71
C GLY A 159 11.17 9.01 -5.40
N ASN A 160 9.99 8.39 -5.48
CA ASN A 160 9.33 7.76 -4.33
C ASN A 160 10.14 6.59 -3.79
N VAL A 161 10.62 5.72 -4.67
CA VAL A 161 11.44 4.55 -4.29
C VAL A 161 12.74 4.98 -3.60
N THR A 162 13.45 5.95 -4.18
CA THR A 162 14.70 6.48 -3.62
C THR A 162 14.45 7.11 -2.24
N ARG A 163 13.37 7.90 -2.11
CA ARG A 163 12.97 8.51 -0.83
C ARG A 163 12.67 7.46 0.23
N LEU A 164 11.95 6.39 -0.12
CA LEU A 164 11.61 5.30 0.79
C LEU A 164 12.85 4.49 1.20
N LYS A 165 13.71 4.12 0.24
CA LYS A 165 15.01 3.45 0.51
C LYS A 165 15.84 4.26 1.51
N ARG A 166 15.94 5.58 1.31
CA ARG A 166 16.63 6.47 2.25
C ARG A 166 16.00 6.45 3.64
N LYS A 167 14.68 6.55 3.76
CA LYS A 167 13.97 6.51 5.05
C LYS A 167 14.18 5.19 5.79
N LEU A 168 14.15 4.05 5.09
CA LEU A 168 14.37 2.74 5.70
C LEU A 168 15.81 2.60 6.20
N ARG A 169 16.80 3.00 5.39
CA ARG A 169 18.21 3.02 5.81
C ARG A 169 18.41 3.89 7.04
N LEU A 170 17.78 5.05 7.11
CA LEU A 170 17.83 5.93 8.29
C LEU A 170 17.19 5.27 9.53
N LYS A 171 16.07 4.54 9.37
CA LYS A 171 15.47 3.77 10.48
C LYS A 171 16.40 2.64 10.96
N GLU A 172 17.07 1.92 10.07
CA GLU A 172 18.03 0.88 10.46
C GLU A 172 19.23 1.47 11.20
N VAL A 173 19.78 2.57 10.67
CA VAL A 173 20.84 3.35 11.32
C VAL A 173 20.42 3.81 12.72
N SER A 174 19.17 4.26 12.90
CA SER A 174 18.67 4.71 14.21
C SER A 174 18.55 3.61 15.28
N LYS A 175 18.51 2.33 14.85
CA LYS A 175 18.51 1.16 15.75
C LYS A 175 19.91 0.82 16.27
N ILE A 176 20.97 1.39 15.70
CA ILE A 176 22.34 1.18 16.15
C ILE A 176 22.55 1.98 17.46
N PRO A 177 22.97 1.31 18.56
CA PRO A 177 23.21 1.98 19.84
C PRO A 177 24.16 3.18 19.70
N GLY A 178 23.79 4.32 20.29
CA GLY A 178 24.56 5.58 20.20
C GLY A 178 24.29 6.42 18.94
N MET A 179 23.71 5.85 17.89
CA MET A 179 23.48 6.56 16.61
C MET A 179 22.21 7.42 16.62
N SER A 180 21.19 7.08 17.43
CA SER A 180 19.96 7.88 17.55
C SER A 180 20.23 9.30 18.07
N PHE A 181 21.20 9.44 18.99
CA PHE A 181 21.64 10.73 19.52
C PHE A 181 22.30 11.59 18.45
N THR A 182 23.15 11.00 17.63
CA THR A 182 23.85 11.66 16.51
C THR A 182 22.87 12.08 15.42
N MET A 183 21.92 11.21 15.06
CA MET A 183 20.87 11.51 14.08
C MET A 183 19.95 12.65 14.54
N ASN A 184 19.53 12.66 15.81
CA ASN A 184 18.74 13.76 16.39
C ASN A 184 19.47 15.11 16.37
N ARG A 185 20.81 15.10 16.38
CA ARG A 185 21.65 16.30 16.25
C ARG A 185 21.71 16.78 14.81
N VAL A 186 21.87 15.85 13.86
CA VAL A 186 21.87 16.12 12.41
C VAL A 186 20.51 16.64 11.94
N ASP A 187 19.41 16.03 12.37
CA ASP A 187 18.06 16.48 12.01
C ASP A 187 17.76 17.89 12.55
N ARG A 188 18.22 18.22 13.77
CA ARG A 188 18.13 19.58 14.31
C ARG A 188 18.92 20.58 13.48
N LEU A 189 20.11 20.21 13.01
CA LEU A 189 20.94 21.03 12.13
C LEU A 189 20.29 21.25 10.76
N ILE A 190 19.75 20.20 10.14
CA ILE A 190 19.06 20.29 8.84
C ILE A 190 17.81 21.18 8.96
N LYS A 191 17.00 21.00 10.01
CA LYS A 191 15.84 21.87 10.27
C LYS A 191 16.27 23.33 10.47
N LYS A 192 17.37 23.59 11.19
CA LYS A 192 17.91 24.94 11.39
C LYS A 192 18.36 25.57 10.07
N VAL A 193 19.08 24.83 9.23
CA VAL A 193 19.54 25.30 7.91
C VAL A 193 18.37 25.61 6.97
N ASN A 194 17.36 24.73 6.92
CA ASN A 194 16.16 24.97 6.09
C ASN A 194 15.36 26.18 6.60
N ARG A 195 15.27 26.38 7.92
CA ARG A 195 14.62 27.56 8.50
C ARG A 195 15.38 28.84 8.15
N MET A 196 16.71 28.84 8.17
CA MET A 196 17.51 30.00 7.76
C MET A 196 17.37 30.30 6.26
N ARG A 197 17.33 29.28 5.40
CA ARG A 197 17.11 29.46 3.95
C ARG A 197 15.76 30.07 3.61
N ASN A 198 14.73 29.80 4.40
CA ASN A 198 13.40 30.38 4.21
C ASN A 198 13.26 31.81 4.77
N ILE A 199 14.24 32.31 5.53
CA ILE A 199 14.27 33.70 6.03
C ILE A 199 15.01 34.63 5.04
N ILE A 200 15.78 34.05 4.11
CA ILE A 200 16.61 34.77 3.13
C ILE A 200 15.91 34.85 1.74
N LYS A 201 14.69 34.32 1.62
CA LYS A 201 13.78 34.53 0.49
C LYS A 201 12.64 35.44 0.91
#